data_AF-U7HT45-F1
#
_entry.id   AF-U7HT45-F1
#
_cell.length_a   1.000
_cell.length_b   1.000
_cell.length_c   1.000
_cell.angle_alpha   90.00
_cell.angle_beta   90.00
_cell.angle_gamma   90.00
#
_symmetry.space_group_name_H-M   'P 1'
#
loop_
_entity.id
_entity.type
_entity.pdbx_description
1 polymer ?
#
loop_
_entity_poly.entity_id
_entity_poly.type
_entity_poly.pdbx_seq_one_letter_code
_entity_poly.pdbx_strand_id
1 'polypeptide(L)'
;MANDALDTDNAWDLVLSAINRSNITLPVPGSDQPAVKINGKSWELVQPASEQARNLLSLFLPLCQPVTNNSRVIGQLGQSLDGRIATVTGCSRFINGDDGITHLHRIRALCDAVVVGAGTASTDNPRLTVRRTSGRNPVRVVIDRRQRVPASHHLFTDGDAPTLHLIAGDYQPGPKTLDPTGVTTVPCLGSAENETPASPERILQVLQDFGLRKIFIEGGGVTVSSFLKAGLLDRLHVMVAPMIIGSGRPAFSLPEIDQLDEALRPKAQLVNLGSDMLFDLAFDTAKP
;
A
#
# COMPACT_ATOMS: atom_id res chain seq x y z
N MET A 1 -12.79 2.94 37.96
CA MET A 1 -13.30 3.02 36.57
C MET A 1 -12.78 1.79 35.87
N ALA A 2 -13.66 0.97 35.29
CA ALA A 2 -13.19 -0.20 34.53
C ALA A 2 -12.26 0.31 33.42
N ASN A 3 -11.07 -0.27 33.31
CA ASN A 3 -10.22 -0.01 32.14
C ASN A 3 -10.91 -0.72 30.97
N ASP A 4 -11.77 0.01 30.27
CA ASP A 4 -12.39 -0.50 29.06
C ASP A 4 -11.27 -0.90 28.10
N ALA A 5 -11.40 -2.12 27.56
CA ALA A 5 -10.40 -2.64 26.65
C ALA A 5 -10.26 -1.71 25.44
N LEU A 6 -9.03 -1.50 24.96
CA LEU A 6 -8.78 -0.70 23.76
C LEU A 6 -9.62 -1.24 22.60
N ASP A 7 -10.42 -0.36 22.02
CA ASP A 7 -11.19 -0.61 20.81
C ASP A 7 -10.37 -0.27 19.56
N THR A 8 -11.00 -0.45 18.39
CA THR A 8 -10.36 -0.27 17.08
C THR A 8 -9.98 1.19 16.81
N ASP A 9 -10.77 2.15 17.31
CA ASP A 9 -10.53 3.57 17.07
C ASP A 9 -9.34 4.05 17.90
N ASN A 10 -9.30 3.71 19.19
CA ASN A 10 -8.14 3.99 20.04
C ASN A 10 -6.88 3.27 19.53
N ALA A 11 -7.00 2.03 19.05
CA ALA A 11 -5.89 1.32 18.44
C ALA A 11 -5.36 2.02 17.18
N TRP A 12 -6.24 2.60 16.37
CA TRP A 12 -5.83 3.35 15.18
C TRP A 12 -5.11 4.67 15.55
N ASP A 13 -5.58 5.39 16.56
CA ASP A 13 -4.91 6.60 17.04
C ASP A 13 -3.50 6.31 17.59
N LEU A 14 -3.33 5.16 18.25
CA LEU A 14 -2.02 4.65 18.66
C LEU A 14 -1.11 4.38 17.46
N VAL A 15 -1.64 3.76 16.38
CA VAL A 15 -0.87 3.50 15.15
C VAL A 15 -0.42 4.81 14.51
N LEU A 16 -1.32 5.79 14.37
CA LEU A 16 -0.96 7.11 13.82
C LEU A 16 0.12 7.80 14.66
N SER A 17 0.00 7.71 15.99
CA SER A 17 0.96 8.26 16.94
C SER A 17 2.33 7.56 16.89
N ALA A 18 2.40 6.35 16.33
CA ALA A 18 3.62 5.57 16.18
C ALA A 18 4.39 5.86 14.88
N ILE A 19 3.79 6.56 13.90
CA ILE A 19 4.40 6.79 12.58
C ILE A 19 5.77 7.46 12.73
N ASN A 20 6.79 6.84 12.14
CA ASN A 20 8.18 7.27 12.14
C ASN A 20 8.78 7.42 13.54
N ARG A 21 8.28 6.67 14.53
CA ARG A 21 8.81 6.65 15.90
C ARG A 21 9.21 5.24 16.31
N SER A 22 10.16 5.15 17.22
CA SER A 22 10.65 3.91 17.80
C SER A 22 11.22 4.19 19.19
N ASN A 23 11.31 3.18 20.05
CA ASN A 23 11.74 3.29 21.45
C ASN A 23 10.88 4.28 22.25
N ILE A 24 9.57 4.12 22.13
CA ILE A 24 8.56 5.00 22.74
C ILE A 24 7.51 4.18 23.49
N THR A 25 6.90 4.80 24.50
CA THR A 25 5.66 4.31 25.12
C THR A 25 4.55 5.28 24.75
N LEU A 26 3.50 4.75 24.13
CA LEU A 26 2.30 5.50 23.78
C LEU A 26 1.25 5.31 24.87
N PRO A 27 0.64 6.38 25.38
CA PRO A 27 -0.43 6.28 26.34
C PRO A 27 -1.75 5.92 25.67
N VAL A 28 -2.73 5.45 26.46
CA VAL A 28 -4.12 5.31 26.01
C VAL A 28 -4.60 6.69 25.54
N PRO A 29 -5.22 6.81 24.35
CA PRO A 29 -5.73 8.10 23.88
C PRO A 29 -6.63 8.78 24.93
N GLY A 30 -6.32 10.04 25.26
CA GLY A 30 -7.03 10.81 26.29
C GLY A 30 -6.67 10.48 27.75
N SER A 31 -5.60 9.73 28.00
CA SER A 31 -5.13 9.33 29.34
C SER A 31 -3.60 9.37 29.42
N ASP A 32 -3.03 9.31 30.64
CA ASP A 32 -1.59 9.18 30.88
C ASP A 32 -1.14 7.72 31.08
N GLN A 33 -2.08 6.77 31.11
CA GLN A 33 -1.75 5.36 31.30
C GLN A 33 -1.06 4.79 30.05
N PRO A 34 0.00 3.98 30.20
CA PRO A 34 0.67 3.35 29.06
C PRO A 34 -0.27 2.35 28.37
N ALA A 35 -0.34 2.42 27.04
CA ALA A 35 -1.11 1.51 26.19
C ALA A 35 -0.21 0.54 25.42
N VAL A 36 0.78 1.07 24.70
CA VAL A 36 1.66 0.29 23.82
C VAL A 36 3.10 0.76 23.99
N LYS A 37 4.03 -0.18 24.16
CA LYS A 37 5.47 0.08 24.09
C LYS A 37 6.00 -0.38 22.74
N ILE A 38 6.84 0.42 22.10
CA ILE A 38 7.44 0.12 20.79
C ILE A 38 8.95 0.21 20.93
N ASN A 39 9.67 -0.88 20.67
CA ASN A 39 11.12 -0.98 20.81
C ASN A 39 11.72 -1.55 19.52
N GLY A 40 12.26 -0.69 18.65
CA GLY A 40 12.74 -1.11 17.33
C GLY A 40 11.63 -1.78 16.51
N LYS A 41 11.78 -3.09 16.27
CA LYS A 41 10.81 -3.92 15.54
C LYS A 41 9.75 -4.61 16.40
N SER A 42 9.94 -4.63 17.72
CA SER A 42 9.00 -5.26 18.64
C SER A 42 8.05 -4.23 19.24
N TRP A 43 6.90 -4.72 19.67
CA TRP A 43 5.94 -3.93 20.42
C TRP A 43 5.28 -4.82 21.47
N GLU A 44 4.81 -4.18 22.54
CA GLU A 44 4.15 -4.83 23.67
C GLU A 44 2.87 -4.05 23.97
N LEU A 45 1.75 -4.77 24.02
CA LEU A 45 0.48 -4.23 24.48
C LEU A 45 0.43 -4.30 26.00
N VAL A 46 0.24 -3.15 26.65
CA VAL A 46 0.20 -3.04 28.12
C VAL A 46 -1.23 -3.13 28.64
N GLN A 47 -2.22 -2.67 27.87
CA GLN A 47 -3.63 -2.67 28.25
C GLN A 47 -4.41 -3.80 27.57
N PRO A 48 -5.49 -4.31 28.19
CA PRO A 48 -6.43 -5.17 27.49
C PRO A 48 -6.95 -4.50 26.21
N ALA A 49 -7.13 -5.29 25.14
CA ALA A 49 -7.67 -4.81 23.87
C ALA A 49 -8.59 -5.86 23.26
N SER A 50 -9.60 -5.39 22.52
CA SER A 50 -10.45 -6.27 21.71
C SER A 50 -9.61 -7.07 20.72
N GLU A 51 -10.15 -8.16 20.19
CA GLU A 51 -9.45 -8.96 19.19
C GLU A 51 -9.18 -8.14 17.92
N GLN A 52 -10.16 -7.34 17.49
CA GLN A 52 -10.05 -6.44 16.34
C GLN A 52 -8.96 -5.40 16.54
N ALA A 53 -8.88 -4.80 17.74
CA ALA A 53 -7.84 -3.84 18.08
C ALA A 53 -6.44 -4.50 18.08
N ARG A 54 -6.30 -5.70 18.66
CA ARG A 54 -5.03 -6.45 18.63
C ARG A 54 -4.59 -6.79 17.22
N ASN A 55 -5.52 -7.24 16.37
CA ASN A 55 -5.25 -7.54 14.97
C ASN A 55 -4.78 -6.27 14.23
N LEU A 56 -5.47 -5.15 14.42
CA LEU A 56 -5.07 -3.86 13.85
C LEU A 56 -3.65 -3.47 14.28
N LEU A 57 -3.35 -3.48 15.59
CA LEU A 57 -2.02 -3.15 16.09
C LEU A 57 -0.94 -4.07 15.50
N SER A 58 -1.21 -5.38 15.42
CA SER A 58 -0.28 -6.36 14.87
C SER A 58 0.04 -6.15 13.38
N LEU A 59 -0.96 -5.72 12.60
CA LEU A 59 -0.79 -5.44 11.18
C LEU A 59 0.00 -4.16 10.95
N PHE A 60 -0.34 -3.09 11.67
CA PHE A 60 0.09 -1.74 11.31
C PHE A 60 1.28 -1.20 12.11
N LEU A 61 1.46 -1.55 13.39
CA LEU A 61 2.61 -1.07 14.16
C LEU A 61 3.97 -1.45 13.52
N PRO A 62 4.16 -2.66 12.94
CA PRO A 62 5.40 -2.96 12.24
C PRO A 62 5.68 -2.03 11.05
N LEU A 63 4.64 -1.47 10.42
CA LEU A 63 4.75 -0.54 9.29
C LEU A 63 5.11 0.89 9.72
N CYS A 64 4.91 1.23 10.99
CA CYS A 64 5.15 2.58 11.50
C CYS A 64 6.63 2.94 11.68
N GLN A 65 7.55 1.97 11.70
CA GLN A 65 8.97 2.21 11.95
C GLN A 65 9.59 3.31 11.05
N PRO A 66 10.58 4.07 11.56
CA PRO A 66 11.38 4.98 10.75
C PRO A 66 12.06 4.27 9.58
N VAL A 67 12.18 4.98 8.46
CA VAL A 67 12.81 4.49 7.24
C VAL A 67 13.91 5.48 6.85
N THR A 68 15.17 5.06 6.89
CA THR A 68 16.34 5.97 6.76
C THR A 68 17.00 5.91 5.38
N ASN A 69 17.32 4.71 4.87
CA ASN A 69 18.19 4.57 3.70
C ASN A 69 17.51 4.03 2.42
N ASN A 70 16.51 3.16 2.57
CA ASN A 70 15.82 2.51 1.44
C ASN A 70 14.33 2.76 1.53
N SER A 71 13.60 2.65 0.42
CA SER A 71 12.15 2.64 0.47
C SER A 71 11.64 1.40 1.21
N ARG A 72 10.56 1.56 1.96
CA ARG A 72 9.73 0.47 2.45
C ARG A 72 8.49 0.36 1.56
N VAL A 73 8.30 -0.78 0.91
CA VAL A 73 7.26 -0.98 -0.08
C VAL A 73 6.24 -1.99 0.40
N ILE A 74 4.98 -1.55 0.43
CA ILE A 74 3.83 -2.37 0.77
C ILE A 74 3.02 -2.58 -0.51
N GLY A 75 2.75 -3.82 -0.89
CA GLY A 75 1.80 -4.14 -1.96
C GLY A 75 0.43 -4.49 -1.38
N GLN A 76 -0.64 -4.21 -2.12
CA GLN A 76 -1.96 -4.75 -1.80
C GLN A 76 -2.70 -5.22 -3.04
N LEU A 77 -3.36 -6.37 -2.91
CA LEU A 77 -4.28 -6.91 -3.90
C LEU A 77 -5.58 -7.34 -3.22
N GLY A 78 -6.69 -7.07 -3.88
CA GLY A 78 -8.01 -7.58 -3.51
C GLY A 78 -8.46 -8.56 -4.57
N GLN A 79 -8.70 -9.81 -4.19
CA GLN A 79 -9.04 -10.87 -5.12
C GLN A 79 -10.26 -11.67 -4.65
N SER A 80 -10.92 -12.32 -5.60
CA SER A 80 -11.85 -13.40 -5.35
C SER A 80 -11.13 -14.64 -4.78
N LEU A 81 -11.89 -15.59 -4.25
CA LEU A 81 -11.40 -16.86 -3.71
C LEU A 81 -10.61 -17.67 -4.75
N ASP A 82 -10.98 -17.56 -6.03
CA ASP A 82 -10.31 -18.19 -7.17
C ASP A 82 -9.21 -17.31 -7.81
N GLY A 83 -8.73 -16.29 -7.08
CA GLY A 83 -7.51 -15.56 -7.41
C GLY A 83 -7.67 -14.49 -8.49
N ARG A 84 -8.87 -13.92 -8.66
CA ARG A 84 -9.17 -12.94 -9.72
C ARG A 84 -9.41 -11.54 -9.16
N ILE A 85 -8.90 -10.52 -9.86
CA ILE A 85 -8.99 -9.10 -9.46
C ILE A 85 -9.99 -8.29 -10.31
N ALA A 86 -10.51 -8.90 -11.37
CA ALA A 86 -11.54 -8.31 -12.22
C ALA A 86 -12.16 -9.39 -13.12
N THR A 87 -13.31 -9.10 -13.71
CA THR A 87 -13.82 -9.84 -14.87
C THR A 87 -12.91 -9.66 -16.10
N VAL A 88 -13.14 -10.43 -17.17
CA VAL A 88 -12.42 -10.27 -18.45
C VAL A 88 -12.55 -8.85 -19.02
N THR A 89 -13.72 -8.22 -18.84
CA THR A 89 -14.00 -6.84 -19.25
C THR A 89 -13.36 -5.79 -18.34
N GLY A 90 -12.71 -6.20 -17.25
CA GLY A 90 -12.03 -5.29 -16.32
C GLY A 90 -12.91 -4.72 -15.21
N CYS A 91 -14.11 -5.27 -14.99
CA CYS A 91 -14.93 -4.89 -13.85
C CYS A 91 -14.33 -5.45 -12.56
N SER A 92 -13.85 -4.56 -11.68
CA SER A 92 -13.14 -4.87 -10.43
C SER A 92 -13.82 -4.29 -9.18
N ARG A 93 -14.85 -3.46 -9.35
CA ARG A 93 -15.54 -2.79 -8.23
C ARG A 93 -16.27 -3.82 -7.36
N PHE A 94 -16.20 -3.62 -6.04
CA PHE A 94 -16.89 -4.41 -5.02
C PHE A 94 -16.41 -5.86 -4.85
N ILE A 95 -15.18 -6.17 -5.28
CA ILE A 95 -14.55 -7.44 -4.86
C ILE A 95 -14.33 -7.40 -3.34
N ASN A 96 -13.70 -6.34 -2.83
CA ASN A 96 -13.53 -6.14 -1.40
C ASN A 96 -14.79 -5.58 -0.74
N GLY A 97 -15.03 -6.05 0.48
CA GLY A 97 -16.03 -5.49 1.37
C GLY A 97 -15.59 -4.18 2.03
N ASP A 98 -16.46 -3.65 2.88
CA ASP A 98 -16.27 -2.35 3.53
C ASP A 98 -15.06 -2.31 4.46
N ASP A 99 -14.81 -3.43 5.16
CA ASP A 99 -13.68 -3.60 6.06
C ASP A 99 -12.35 -3.58 5.30
N GLY A 100 -12.31 -4.23 4.14
CA GLY A 100 -11.16 -4.24 3.25
C GLY A 100 -10.86 -2.86 2.67
N ILE A 101 -11.91 -2.10 2.31
CA ILE A 101 -11.77 -0.70 1.89
C ILE A 101 -11.22 0.15 3.04
N THR A 102 -11.72 -0.02 4.26
CA THR A 102 -11.22 0.70 5.44
C THR A 102 -9.75 0.35 5.73
N HIS A 103 -9.37 -0.93 5.63
CA HIS A 103 -7.98 -1.39 5.72
C HIS A 103 -7.07 -0.73 4.68
N LEU A 104 -7.53 -0.62 3.43
CA LEU A 104 -6.82 0.06 2.36
C LEU A 104 -6.54 1.53 2.69
N HIS A 105 -7.55 2.24 3.20
CA HIS A 105 -7.41 3.63 3.62
C HIS A 105 -6.43 3.80 4.79
N ARG A 106 -6.34 2.83 5.71
CA ARG A 106 -5.33 2.81 6.77
C ARG A 106 -3.92 2.68 6.20
N ILE A 107 -3.69 1.79 5.23
CA ILE A 107 -2.37 1.67 4.58
C ILE A 107 -1.96 3.00 3.92
N ARG A 108 -2.89 3.63 3.18
CA ARG A 108 -2.67 4.96 2.56
C ARG A 108 -2.22 6.00 3.59
N ALA A 109 -2.87 6.04 4.75
CA ALA A 109 -2.56 7.00 5.82
C ALA A 109 -1.14 6.85 6.40
N LEU A 110 -0.55 5.64 6.35
CA LEU A 110 0.80 5.37 6.85
C LEU A 110 1.90 5.64 5.85
N CYS A 111 1.56 5.75 4.56
CA CYS A 111 2.52 5.85 3.48
C CYS A 111 2.79 7.29 3.08
N ASP A 112 3.97 7.53 2.52
CA ASP A 112 4.33 8.82 1.92
C ASP A 112 3.72 8.92 0.51
N ALA A 113 3.62 7.79 -0.20
CA ALA A 113 3.10 7.74 -1.55
C ALA A 113 2.24 6.50 -1.79
N VAL A 114 1.26 6.63 -2.69
CA VAL A 114 0.46 5.54 -3.24
C VAL A 114 0.62 5.50 -4.76
N VAL A 115 0.99 4.34 -5.28
CA VAL A 115 1.36 4.12 -6.68
C VAL A 115 0.31 3.24 -7.34
N VAL A 116 -0.20 3.69 -8.49
CA VAL A 116 -1.16 2.97 -9.32
C VAL A 116 -0.68 2.91 -10.77
N GLY A 117 -1.03 1.83 -11.47
CA GLY A 117 -0.81 1.72 -12.92
C GLY A 117 -1.89 2.44 -13.74
N ALA A 118 -1.53 2.95 -14.92
CA ALA A 118 -2.47 3.64 -15.81
C ALA A 118 -3.71 2.84 -16.22
N GLY A 119 -3.64 1.49 -16.25
CA GLY A 119 -4.82 0.65 -16.53
C GLY A 119 -5.92 0.85 -15.49
N THR A 120 -5.57 0.63 -14.22
CA THR A 120 -6.48 0.85 -13.08
C THR A 120 -6.89 2.31 -12.98
N ALA A 121 -5.95 3.25 -13.09
CA ALA A 121 -6.25 4.67 -13.01
C ALA A 121 -7.26 5.12 -14.09
N SER A 122 -7.07 4.68 -15.34
CA SER A 122 -7.96 5.03 -16.44
C SER A 122 -9.36 4.43 -16.30
N THR A 123 -9.48 3.19 -15.82
CA THR A 123 -10.76 2.48 -15.70
C THR A 123 -11.55 2.94 -14.48
N ASP A 124 -10.90 3.07 -13.33
CA ASP A 124 -11.60 3.25 -12.05
C ASP A 124 -11.74 4.72 -11.63
N ASN A 125 -10.99 5.63 -12.28
CA ASN A 125 -10.91 7.04 -11.88
C ASN A 125 -10.73 7.22 -10.35
N PRO A 126 -9.71 6.59 -9.74
CA PRO A 126 -9.58 6.57 -8.29
C PRO A 126 -9.15 7.94 -7.76
N ARG A 127 -9.53 8.25 -6.52
CA ARG A 127 -9.03 9.45 -5.81
C ARG A 127 -7.68 9.22 -5.13
N LEU A 128 -7.44 7.99 -4.68
CA LEU A 128 -6.25 7.57 -3.91
C LEU A 128 -5.97 8.37 -2.62
N THR A 129 -7.01 8.94 -2.02
CA THR A 129 -6.97 9.69 -0.75
C THR A 129 -7.44 8.86 0.44
N VAL A 130 -7.21 9.35 1.66
CA VAL A 130 -7.70 8.79 2.92
C VAL A 130 -9.07 9.39 3.24
N ARG A 131 -10.12 8.55 3.33
CA ARG A 131 -11.52 9.01 3.47
C ARG A 131 -12.37 8.15 4.41
N ARG A 132 -11.83 7.02 4.89
CA ARG A 132 -12.54 6.04 5.72
C ARG A 132 -11.93 5.89 7.12
N THR A 133 -10.92 6.72 7.41
CA THR A 133 -10.17 6.70 8.66
C THR A 133 -9.43 8.02 8.80
N SER A 134 -8.90 8.33 9.99
CA SER A 134 -8.05 9.50 10.23
C SER A 134 -6.63 9.27 9.67
N GLY A 135 -5.96 10.35 9.26
CA GLY A 135 -4.60 10.30 8.73
C GLY A 135 -4.39 11.24 7.54
N ARG A 136 -3.14 11.41 7.14
CA ARG A 136 -2.78 12.28 6.00
C ARG A 136 -3.01 11.57 4.67
N ASN A 137 -3.31 12.34 3.63
CA ASN A 137 -3.28 11.82 2.27
C ASN A 137 -1.83 11.52 1.84
N PRO A 138 -1.56 10.37 1.20
CA PRO A 138 -0.28 10.11 0.55
C PRO A 138 -0.18 10.93 -0.76
N VAL A 139 1.05 11.11 -1.24
CA VAL A 139 1.30 11.58 -2.61
C VAL A 139 0.78 10.53 -3.60
N ARG A 140 0.01 10.95 -4.59
CA ARG A 140 -0.54 10.07 -5.62
C ARG A 140 0.46 9.91 -6.73
N VAL A 141 0.75 8.68 -7.15
CA VAL A 141 1.74 8.40 -8.19
C VAL A 141 1.08 7.54 -9.26
N VAL A 142 1.09 8.04 -10.50
CA VAL A 142 0.46 7.37 -11.63
C VAL A 142 1.53 6.94 -12.62
N ILE A 143 1.69 5.63 -12.83
CA ILE A 143 2.59 5.08 -13.85
C ILE A 143 1.85 5.08 -15.18
N ASP A 144 2.12 6.06 -16.04
CA ASP A 144 1.38 6.29 -17.28
C ASP A 144 2.28 6.72 -18.43
N ARG A 145 3.15 5.80 -18.86
CA ARG A 145 4.14 6.00 -19.94
C ARG A 145 3.58 6.71 -21.17
N ARG A 146 2.36 6.36 -21.59
CA ARG A 146 1.73 6.86 -22.83
C ARG A 146 0.61 7.88 -22.59
N GLN A 147 0.52 8.45 -21.38
CA GLN A 147 -0.49 9.45 -21.03
C GLN A 147 -1.93 9.00 -21.35
N ARG A 148 -2.25 7.74 -21.02
CA ARG A 148 -3.54 7.11 -21.30
C ARG A 148 -4.62 7.50 -20.29
N VAL A 149 -4.24 7.96 -19.10
CA VAL A 149 -5.21 8.35 -18.08
C VAL A 149 -5.82 9.70 -18.48
N PRO A 150 -7.16 9.82 -18.60
CA PRO A 150 -7.77 11.08 -19.00
C PRO A 150 -7.42 12.22 -18.06
N ALA A 151 -7.04 13.39 -18.62
CA ALA A 151 -6.73 14.58 -17.83
C ALA A 151 -7.91 15.09 -16.99
N SER A 152 -9.14 14.66 -17.30
CA SER A 152 -10.36 14.96 -16.53
C SER A 152 -10.54 14.08 -15.28
N HIS A 153 -9.68 13.09 -15.04
CA HIS A 153 -9.79 12.21 -13.88
C HIS A 153 -9.39 12.91 -12.58
N HIS A 154 -9.91 12.39 -11.46
CA HIS A 154 -9.75 12.97 -10.12
C HIS A 154 -8.29 13.16 -9.74
N LEU A 155 -7.43 12.21 -10.11
CA LEU A 155 -5.97 12.27 -9.90
C LEU A 155 -5.31 13.56 -10.38
N PHE A 156 -5.91 14.26 -11.36
CA PHE A 156 -5.35 15.46 -11.96
C PHE A 156 -6.17 16.73 -11.69
N THR A 157 -7.36 16.61 -11.13
CA THR A 157 -8.35 17.70 -11.14
C THR A 157 -8.91 18.07 -9.77
N ASP A 158 -8.89 17.16 -8.78
CA ASP A 158 -9.57 17.41 -7.50
C ASP A 158 -8.76 18.30 -6.54
N GLY A 159 -7.44 18.37 -6.68
CA GLY A 159 -6.56 19.10 -5.76
C GLY A 159 -6.49 18.51 -4.35
N ASP A 160 -7.03 17.31 -4.10
CA ASP A 160 -7.14 16.72 -2.76
C ASP A 160 -5.78 16.23 -2.19
N ALA A 161 -4.79 15.99 -3.07
CA ALA A 161 -3.43 15.58 -2.73
C ALA A 161 -2.45 15.86 -3.90
N PRO A 162 -1.15 16.03 -3.63
CA PRO A 162 -0.14 16.11 -4.68
C PRO A 162 -0.18 14.89 -5.61
N THR A 163 0.07 15.10 -6.90
CA THR A 163 0.13 14.00 -7.88
C THR A 163 1.44 14.03 -8.66
N LEU A 164 2.15 12.91 -8.70
CA LEU A 164 3.25 12.64 -9.61
C LEU A 164 2.74 11.82 -10.80
N HIS A 165 2.81 12.38 -12.00
CA HIS A 165 2.45 11.70 -13.26
C HIS A 165 3.72 11.22 -13.95
N LEU A 166 4.02 9.92 -13.82
CA LEU A 166 5.22 9.33 -14.40
C LEU A 166 4.95 8.99 -15.87
N ILE A 167 5.72 9.59 -16.77
CA ILE A 167 5.53 9.46 -18.22
C ILE A 167 6.82 9.03 -18.93
N ALA A 168 6.71 8.76 -20.24
CA ALA A 168 7.87 8.54 -21.09
C ALA A 168 8.86 9.71 -21.05
N GLY A 169 10.15 9.38 -21.12
CA GLY A 169 11.27 10.31 -21.13
C GLY A 169 12.37 9.92 -20.14
N ASP A 170 13.44 10.71 -20.18
CA ASP A 170 14.63 10.51 -19.37
C ASP A 170 14.54 11.26 -18.05
N TYR A 171 14.83 10.55 -16.97
CA TYR A 171 14.84 11.14 -15.64
C TYR A 171 16.24 11.57 -15.24
N GLN A 172 16.35 12.81 -14.78
CA GLN A 172 17.53 13.40 -14.16
C GLN A 172 17.45 13.21 -12.64
N PRO A 173 18.28 12.33 -12.05
CA PRO A 173 18.29 12.08 -10.61
C PRO A 173 18.70 13.31 -9.80
N GLY A 174 18.35 13.27 -8.51
CA GLY A 174 18.72 14.27 -7.51
C GLY A 174 17.50 14.90 -6.85
N PRO A 175 17.69 15.59 -5.71
CA PRO A 175 16.60 16.07 -4.87
C PRO A 175 15.58 16.90 -5.66
N LYS A 176 14.30 16.58 -5.48
CA LYS A 176 13.15 17.27 -6.07
C LYS A 176 12.26 17.85 -4.98
N THR A 177 11.58 18.93 -5.33
CA THR A 177 10.53 19.53 -4.48
C THR A 177 9.17 19.14 -5.04
N LEU A 178 8.27 18.69 -4.17
CA LEU A 178 6.90 18.37 -4.52
C LEU A 178 6.05 19.66 -4.52
N ASP A 179 5.24 19.87 -5.55
CA ASP A 179 4.15 20.84 -5.46
C ASP A 179 3.04 20.27 -4.55
N PRO A 180 2.74 20.90 -3.40
CA PRO A 180 1.78 20.38 -2.43
C PRO A 180 0.34 20.34 -2.93
N THR A 181 0.02 20.98 -4.05
CA THR A 181 -1.36 21.09 -4.58
C THR A 181 -1.47 20.74 -6.06
N GLY A 182 -0.35 20.57 -6.74
CA GLY A 182 -0.29 20.40 -8.19
C GLY A 182 -0.09 18.97 -8.68
N VAL A 183 -0.18 18.86 -10.00
CA VAL A 183 0.28 17.69 -10.76
C VAL A 183 1.68 17.98 -11.25
N THR A 184 2.66 17.19 -10.83
CA THR A 184 4.03 17.24 -11.32
C THR A 184 4.25 16.11 -12.32
N THR A 185 4.45 16.45 -13.59
CA THR A 185 4.81 15.49 -14.63
C THR A 185 6.29 15.15 -14.53
N VAL A 186 6.60 13.84 -14.47
CA VAL A 186 7.97 13.34 -14.32
C VAL A 186 8.30 12.40 -15.49
N PRO A 187 9.14 12.83 -16.44
CA PRO A 187 9.65 11.94 -17.48
C PRO A 187 10.66 10.97 -16.87
N CYS A 188 10.30 9.69 -16.74
CA CYS A 188 11.18 8.68 -16.13
C CYS A 188 11.03 7.26 -16.65
N LEU A 189 10.09 7.03 -17.58
CA LEU A 189 9.67 5.70 -18.00
C LEU A 189 10.32 5.24 -19.32
N GLY A 190 11.36 5.94 -19.79
CA GLY A 190 12.05 5.66 -21.05
C GLY A 190 11.19 5.99 -22.28
N SER A 191 11.46 5.37 -23.43
CA SER A 191 10.69 5.62 -24.67
C SER A 191 9.20 5.28 -24.52
N ALA A 192 8.33 6.09 -25.13
CA ALA A 192 6.89 5.85 -25.19
C ALA A 192 6.54 4.55 -25.95
N GLU A 193 7.37 4.16 -26.90
CA GLU A 193 7.21 2.94 -27.71
C GLU A 193 7.65 1.67 -26.96
N ASN A 194 8.32 1.81 -25.81
CA ASN A 194 8.78 0.66 -25.05
C ASN A 194 7.60 -0.12 -24.45
N GLU A 195 7.52 -1.41 -24.82
CA GLU A 195 6.52 -2.36 -24.31
C GLU A 195 6.91 -2.98 -22.97
N THR A 196 8.19 -2.94 -22.57
CA THR A 196 8.63 -3.49 -21.28
C THR A 196 8.05 -2.66 -20.13
N PRO A 197 7.47 -3.27 -19.08
CA PRO A 197 6.97 -2.52 -17.92
C PRO A 197 8.00 -1.55 -17.32
N ALA A 198 7.53 -0.52 -16.64
CA ALA A 198 8.41 0.40 -15.92
C ALA A 198 9.24 -0.35 -14.87
N SER A 199 10.54 -0.06 -14.78
CA SER A 199 11.42 -0.63 -13.73
C SER A 199 10.94 -0.17 -12.36
N PRO A 200 10.60 -1.09 -11.44
CA PRO A 200 10.27 -0.76 -10.06
C PRO A 200 11.39 0.02 -9.34
N GLU A 201 12.66 -0.31 -9.59
CA GLU A 201 13.82 0.37 -9.02
C GLU A 201 13.88 1.84 -9.44
N ARG A 202 13.64 2.11 -10.73
CA ARG A 202 13.57 3.48 -11.26
C ARG A 202 12.44 4.27 -10.60
N ILE A 203 11.28 3.66 -10.42
CA ILE A 203 10.15 4.31 -9.73
C ILE A 203 10.54 4.64 -8.29
N LEU A 204 11.13 3.69 -7.55
CA LEU A 204 11.57 3.95 -6.17
C LEU A 204 12.63 5.04 -6.09
N GLN A 205 13.58 5.08 -7.04
CA GLN A 205 14.59 6.15 -7.12
C GLN A 205 13.94 7.52 -7.28
N VAL A 206 12.98 7.66 -8.22
CA VAL A 206 12.23 8.91 -8.42
C VAL A 206 11.53 9.32 -7.12
N LEU A 207 10.85 8.40 -6.45
CA LEU A 207 10.12 8.69 -5.22
C LEU A 207 11.05 9.10 -4.08
N GLN A 208 12.22 8.46 -3.96
CA GLN A 208 13.25 8.85 -2.99
C GLN A 208 13.80 10.25 -3.23
N ASP A 209 13.99 10.63 -4.49
CA ASP A 209 14.42 11.97 -4.87
C ASP A 209 13.39 13.05 -4.49
N PHE A 210 12.10 12.70 -4.41
CA PHE A 210 11.03 13.52 -3.80
C PHE A 210 10.91 13.38 -2.26
N GLY A 211 11.81 12.62 -1.62
CA GLY A 211 11.81 12.38 -0.19
C GLY A 211 10.77 11.35 0.31
N LEU A 212 10.10 10.64 -0.60
CA LEU A 212 9.04 9.67 -0.31
C LEU A 212 9.67 8.28 -0.11
N ARG A 213 9.45 7.66 1.06
CA ARG A 213 10.15 6.42 1.44
C ARG A 213 9.22 5.27 1.79
N LYS A 214 8.05 5.54 2.37
CA LYS A 214 7.00 4.53 2.59
C LYS A 214 6.06 4.51 1.39
N ILE A 215 6.20 3.50 0.56
CA ILE A 215 5.53 3.43 -0.73
C ILE A 215 4.46 2.35 -0.67
N PHE A 216 3.25 2.72 -1.05
CA PHE A 216 2.14 1.80 -1.18
C PHE A 216 1.87 1.53 -2.65
N ILE A 217 1.98 0.27 -3.09
CA ILE A 217 1.62 -0.15 -4.44
C ILE A 217 0.19 -0.66 -4.40
N GLU A 218 -0.72 0.17 -4.91
CA GLU A 218 -2.15 -0.05 -4.85
C GLU A 218 -2.73 -0.35 -6.23
N GLY A 219 -3.26 -1.56 -6.39
CA GLY A 219 -4.12 -1.88 -7.53
C GLY A 219 -3.40 -2.05 -8.88
N GLY A 220 -3.90 -3.04 -9.61
CA GLY A 220 -3.34 -3.52 -10.86
C GLY A 220 -2.41 -4.71 -10.63
N GLY A 221 -2.88 -5.92 -10.97
CA GLY A 221 -2.10 -7.15 -10.82
C GLY A 221 -0.73 -7.06 -11.49
N VAL A 222 -0.62 -6.34 -12.61
CA VAL A 222 0.66 -6.09 -13.31
C VAL A 222 1.64 -5.28 -12.46
N THR A 223 1.19 -4.19 -11.84
CA THR A 223 2.07 -3.31 -11.04
C THR A 223 2.54 -4.00 -9.78
N VAL A 224 1.63 -4.63 -9.03
CA VAL A 224 2.04 -5.37 -7.82
C VAL A 224 2.97 -6.53 -8.18
N SER A 225 2.67 -7.26 -9.26
CA SER A 225 3.52 -8.36 -9.71
C SER A 225 4.90 -7.90 -10.18
N SER A 226 5.03 -6.71 -10.77
CA SER A 226 6.34 -6.20 -11.18
C SER A 226 7.25 -5.92 -9.98
N PHE A 227 6.72 -5.31 -8.92
CA PHE A 227 7.45 -5.08 -7.67
C PHE A 227 7.76 -6.39 -6.94
N LEU A 228 6.82 -7.35 -6.94
CA LEU A 228 7.05 -8.67 -6.36
C LEU A 228 8.16 -9.43 -7.09
N LYS A 229 8.10 -9.46 -8.43
CA LYS A 229 9.13 -10.09 -9.28
C LYS A 229 10.51 -9.47 -9.09
N ALA A 230 10.57 -8.16 -8.88
CA ALA A 230 11.81 -7.45 -8.61
C ALA A 230 12.37 -7.66 -7.19
N GLY A 231 11.66 -8.40 -6.32
CA GLY A 231 12.07 -8.58 -4.92
C GLY A 231 12.04 -7.27 -4.12
N LEU A 232 11.20 -6.32 -4.52
CA LEU A 232 11.14 -4.98 -3.92
C LEU A 232 9.96 -4.78 -2.97
N LEU A 233 9.09 -5.78 -2.76
CA LEU A 233 8.05 -5.72 -1.74
C LEU A 233 8.61 -6.17 -0.38
N ASP A 234 8.49 -5.32 0.64
CA ASP A 234 8.75 -5.72 2.03
C ASP A 234 7.55 -6.45 2.64
N ARG A 235 6.33 -6.05 2.24
CA ARG A 235 5.08 -6.63 2.73
C ARG A 235 4.03 -6.66 1.63
N LEU A 236 3.21 -7.70 1.62
CA LEU A 236 2.10 -7.83 0.68
C LEU A 236 0.84 -8.21 1.46
N HIS A 237 -0.19 -7.37 1.33
CA HIS A 237 -1.52 -7.62 1.87
C HIS A 237 -2.43 -8.16 0.76
N VAL A 238 -2.81 -9.43 0.84
CA VAL A 238 -3.75 -10.05 -0.10
C VAL A 238 -5.09 -10.22 0.60
N MET A 239 -6.09 -9.45 0.20
CA MET A 239 -7.45 -9.58 0.69
C MET A 239 -8.22 -10.54 -0.23
N VAL A 240 -8.81 -11.58 0.35
CA VAL A 240 -9.56 -12.62 -0.33
C VAL A 240 -11.03 -12.52 0.05
N ALA A 241 -11.84 -12.15 -0.92
CA ALA A 241 -13.29 -12.11 -0.78
C ALA A 241 -13.90 -13.50 -0.99
N PRO A 242 -15.00 -13.86 -0.31
CA PRO A 242 -15.73 -15.11 -0.50
C PRO A 242 -16.56 -15.09 -1.81
N MET A 243 -15.90 -14.80 -2.93
CA MET A 243 -16.46 -14.64 -4.26
C MET A 243 -15.71 -15.57 -5.23
N ILE A 244 -16.39 -16.10 -6.25
CA ILE A 244 -15.77 -16.87 -7.33
C ILE A 244 -16.10 -16.16 -8.65
N ILE A 245 -15.09 -15.73 -9.40
CA ILE A 245 -15.27 -14.94 -10.64
C ILE A 245 -15.16 -15.83 -11.89
N GLY A 246 -14.37 -16.90 -11.84
CA GLY A 246 -14.07 -17.78 -12.96
C GLY A 246 -12.89 -17.28 -13.79
N SER A 247 -13.10 -17.06 -15.09
CA SER A 247 -12.03 -16.71 -16.05
C SER A 247 -11.60 -15.24 -15.98
N GLY A 248 -11.67 -14.63 -14.80
CA GLY A 248 -11.28 -13.24 -14.58
C GLY A 248 -9.78 -12.99 -14.76
N ARG A 249 -9.41 -11.72 -14.66
CA ARG A 249 -8.00 -11.31 -14.68
C ARG A 249 -7.31 -11.83 -13.41
N PRO A 250 -6.18 -12.54 -13.52
CA PRO A 250 -5.49 -13.08 -12.35
C PRO A 250 -4.91 -11.96 -11.47
N ALA A 251 -4.82 -12.21 -10.17
CA ALA A 251 -4.20 -11.28 -9.22
C ALA A 251 -2.69 -11.12 -9.44
N PHE A 252 -2.02 -12.23 -9.75
CA PHE A 252 -0.59 -12.28 -9.98
C PHE A 252 -0.29 -12.65 -11.42
N SER A 253 0.71 -11.98 -12.00
CA SER A 253 1.32 -12.32 -13.28
C SER A 253 2.81 -12.41 -13.06
N LEU A 254 3.26 -13.60 -12.67
CA LEU A 254 4.65 -13.91 -12.36
C LEU A 254 5.21 -14.85 -13.43
N PRO A 255 6.55 -14.94 -13.56
CA PRO A 255 7.18 -15.95 -14.42
C PRO A 255 6.75 -17.37 -14.04
N GLU A 256 6.80 -18.27 -15.01
CA GLU A 256 6.65 -19.70 -14.77
C GLU A 256 7.82 -20.21 -13.92
N ILE A 257 7.52 -21.24 -13.12
CA ILE A 257 8.50 -22.00 -12.34
C ILE A 257 8.38 -23.47 -12.74
N ASP A 258 9.50 -24.18 -12.77
CA ASP A 258 9.52 -25.60 -13.14
C ASP A 258 9.23 -26.49 -11.92
N GLN A 259 9.67 -26.06 -10.74
CA GLN A 259 9.58 -26.81 -9.48
C GLN A 259 8.91 -26.02 -8.36
N LEU A 260 8.27 -26.74 -7.44
CA LEU A 260 7.48 -26.15 -6.36
C LEU A 260 8.34 -25.47 -5.28
N ASP A 261 9.61 -25.83 -5.15
CA ASP A 261 10.56 -25.20 -4.23
C ASP A 261 11.03 -23.81 -4.69
N GLU A 262 10.84 -23.47 -5.97
CA GLU A 262 11.00 -22.11 -6.50
C GLU A 262 9.86 -21.15 -6.08
N ALA A 263 8.75 -21.71 -5.57
CA ALA A 263 7.61 -20.90 -5.16
C ALA A 263 7.92 -20.03 -3.92
N LEU A 264 7.50 -18.77 -3.97
CA LEU A 264 7.64 -17.85 -2.84
C LEU A 264 6.78 -18.31 -1.65
N ARG A 265 7.42 -18.53 -0.49
CA ARG A 265 6.75 -18.88 0.77
C ARG A 265 7.12 -17.91 1.91
N PRO A 266 6.64 -16.66 1.87
CA PRO A 266 6.91 -15.67 2.91
C PRO A 266 6.27 -16.04 4.26
N LYS A 267 6.71 -15.39 5.34
CA LYS A 267 6.03 -15.49 6.64
C LYS A 267 4.64 -14.87 6.51
N ALA A 268 3.62 -15.55 7.02
CA ALA A 268 2.23 -15.14 6.84
C ALA A 268 1.49 -15.01 8.18
N GLN A 269 0.67 -13.97 8.29
CA GLN A 269 -0.37 -13.82 9.29
C GLN A 269 -1.73 -13.78 8.58
N LEU A 270 -2.72 -14.51 9.11
CA LEU A 270 -4.09 -14.50 8.59
C LEU A 270 -4.97 -13.71 9.53
N VAL A 271 -5.72 -12.75 8.99
CA VAL A 271 -6.62 -11.90 9.77
C VAL A 271 -7.99 -11.90 9.14
N ASN A 272 -9.01 -12.20 9.93
CA ASN A 272 -10.40 -12.02 9.51
C ASN A 272 -10.73 -10.51 9.60
N LEU A 273 -11.01 -9.89 8.46
CA LEU A 273 -11.43 -8.48 8.42
C LEU A 273 -12.94 -8.31 8.61
N GLY A 274 -13.72 -9.40 8.59
CA GLY A 274 -15.18 -9.39 8.62
C GLY A 274 -15.70 -9.95 7.30
N SER A 275 -15.83 -9.08 6.30
CA SER A 275 -16.28 -9.45 4.95
C SER A 275 -15.23 -10.19 4.10
N ASP A 276 -13.94 -9.97 4.37
CA ASP A 276 -12.81 -10.53 3.64
C ASP A 276 -11.81 -11.23 4.60
N MET A 277 -11.03 -12.16 4.07
CA MET A 277 -9.84 -12.70 4.75
C MET A 277 -8.58 -12.00 4.26
N LEU A 278 -7.77 -11.46 5.16
CA LEU A 278 -6.48 -10.87 4.85
C LEU A 278 -5.35 -11.88 5.07
N PHE A 279 -4.54 -12.07 4.04
CA PHE A 279 -3.21 -12.66 4.14
C PHE A 279 -2.20 -11.52 4.19
N ASP A 280 -1.57 -11.34 5.33
CA ASP A 280 -0.43 -10.46 5.52
C ASP A 280 0.86 -11.26 5.32
N LEU A 281 1.61 -10.93 4.28
CA LEU A 281 2.81 -11.65 3.86
C LEU A 281 4.04 -10.76 4.04
N ALA A 282 4.94 -11.14 4.94
CA ALA A 282 6.20 -10.45 5.18
C ALA A 282 7.35 -11.13 4.41
N PHE A 283 8.02 -10.37 3.56
CA PHE A 283 9.23 -10.81 2.87
C PHE A 283 10.43 -10.40 3.71
N ASP A 284 11.24 -11.36 4.15
CA ASP A 284 12.51 -11.05 4.81
C ASP A 284 13.43 -10.44 3.75
N THR A 285 13.58 -9.11 3.79
CA THR A 285 14.52 -8.37 2.94
C THR A 285 15.96 -8.55 3.39
N ALA A 286 16.37 -9.78 3.74
CA ALA A 286 17.76 -10.18 3.64
C ALA A 286 18.12 -10.14 2.15
N LYS A 287 18.25 -8.91 1.63
CA LYS A 287 18.77 -8.62 0.31
C LYS A 287 20.20 -9.18 0.31
N PRO A 288 20.56 -10.08 -0.61
CA PRO A 288 21.96 -10.39 -0.83
C PRO A 288 22.75 -9.12 -1.18
#